data_AF-A0A059IXV9-F1
#
_entry.id   AF-A0A059IXV9-F1
#
_cell.length_a   1.000
_cell.length_b   1.000
_cell.length_c   1.000
_cell.angle_alpha   90.00
_cell.angle_beta   90.00
_cell.angle_gamma   90.00
#
_symmetry.space_group_name_H-M   'P 1'
#
loop_
_entity.id
_entity.type
_entity.pdbx_description
1 polymer ?
#
loop_
_entity_poly.entity_id
_entity_poly.type
_entity_poly.pdbx_seq_one_letter_code
_entity_poly.pdbx_strand_id
1 'polypeptide(L)' 'AVTKHTGAEVINLTKLGEGGFNRVLAATLENGLQVVVKIPYPLSVPRRYATASEVATLAFLRLKGIPVPKVYG' A
#
# COMPACT_ATOMS: atom_id res chain seq x y z
N ALA A 1 -3.59 10.91 -5.07
CA ALA A 1 -2.39 10.22 -4.52
C ALA A 1 -2.19 8.87 -5.19
N VAL A 2 -3.16 7.94 -5.10
CA VAL A 2 -3.10 6.64 -5.81
C VAL A 2 -2.88 6.82 -7.32
N THR A 3 -3.70 7.65 -7.99
CA THR A 3 -3.57 7.96 -9.42
C THR A 3 -2.16 8.40 -9.83
N LYS A 4 -1.44 9.16 -8.97
CA LYS A 4 -0.07 9.60 -9.24
C LYS A 4 0.91 8.43 -9.35
N HIS A 5 0.68 7.36 -8.60
CA HIS A 5 1.56 6.19 -8.50
C HIS A 5 1.14 5.04 -9.41
N THR A 6 -0.14 4.98 -9.78
CA THR A 6 -0.73 3.91 -10.61
C THR A 6 -1.02 4.34 -12.04
N GLY A 7 -1.15 5.65 -12.30
CA GLY A 7 -1.51 6.20 -13.60
C GLY A 7 -2.97 6.02 -14.00
N ALA A 8 -3.85 5.61 -13.08
CA ALA A 8 -5.26 5.35 -13.34
C ALA A 8 -6.14 5.86 -12.19
N GLU A 9 -7.33 6.37 -12.53
CA GLU A 9 -8.23 6.96 -11.55
C GLU A 9 -8.90 5.94 -10.65
N VAL A 10 -9.17 6.34 -9.41
CA VAL A 10 -9.83 5.51 -8.41
C VAL A 10 -11.34 5.62 -8.59
N ILE A 11 -11.99 4.51 -8.93
CA ILE A 11 -13.45 4.44 -9.15
C ILE A 11 -14.21 3.87 -7.95
N ASN A 12 -13.52 3.13 -7.07
CA ASN A 12 -14.11 2.64 -5.83
C ASN A 12 -13.07 2.57 -4.71
N LEU A 13 -13.51 2.82 -3.48
CA LEU A 13 -12.71 2.67 -2.27
C LEU A 13 -13.53 1.88 -1.23
N THR A 14 -12.93 0.84 -0.68
CA THR A 14 -13.54 0.02 0.37
C THR A 14 -12.55 -0.13 1.52
N LYS A 15 -13.02 0.07 2.75
CA LYS A 15 -12.21 -0.18 3.94
C LYS A 15 -12.00 -1.67 4.10
N LEU A 16 -10.75 -2.12 4.10
CA LEU A 16 -10.40 -3.52 4.36
C LEU A 16 -10.25 -3.80 5.85
N GLY A 17 -9.69 -2.83 6.58
CA GLY A 17 -9.49 -2.96 8.01
C GLY A 17 -8.63 -1.84 8.58
N GLU A 18 -8.58 -1.80 9.90
CA GLU A 18 -7.71 -0.91 10.66
C GLU A 18 -6.96 -1.75 11.68
N GLY A 19 -5.64 -1.61 11.72
CA GLY A 19 -4.79 -2.14 12.78
C GLY A 19 -4.16 -0.99 13.56
N GLY A 20 -3.36 -1.30 14.60
CA GLY A 20 -2.74 -0.25 15.43
C GLY A 20 -1.83 0.74 14.68
N PHE A 21 -1.34 0.37 13.48
CA PHE A 21 -0.32 1.14 12.76
C PHE A 21 -0.78 1.75 11.44
N ASN A 22 -1.83 1.21 10.80
CA ASN A 22 -2.29 1.69 9.49
C ASN A 22 -3.81 1.58 9.33
N ARG A 23 -4.40 2.51 8.60
CA ARG A 23 -5.70 2.31 7.91
C ARG A 23 -5.44 1.61 6.59
N VAL A 24 -6.19 0.55 6.29
CA VAL A 24 -6.02 -0.26 5.08
C VAL A 24 -7.29 -0.18 4.23
N LEU A 25 -7.14 0.27 2.99
CA LEU A 25 -8.22 0.41 2.02
C LEU A 25 -7.91 -0.46 0.79
N ALA A 26 -8.93 -1.00 0.15
CA ALA A 26 -8.88 -1.48 -1.23
C ALA A 26 -9.34 -0.35 -2.15
N ALA A 27 -8.57 -0.06 -3.18
CA ALA A 27 -8.96 0.84 -4.26
C ALA A 27 -9.12 0.05 -5.55
N THR A 28 -10.26 0.20 -6.22
CA THR A 28 -10.47 -0.29 -7.59
C THR A 28 -10.22 0.87 -8.54
N LEU A 29 -9.37 0.66 -9.53
CA LEU A 29 -9.03 1.64 -10.55
C LEU A 29 -9.88 1.45 -11.81
N GLU A 30 -10.04 2.50 -12.60
CA GLU A 30 -10.82 2.49 -13.85
C GLU A 30 -10.32 1.46 -14.87
N ASN A 31 -9.03 1.11 -14.82
CA ASN A 31 -8.42 0.09 -15.68
C ASN A 31 -8.60 -1.35 -15.15
N GLY A 32 -9.43 -1.55 -14.12
CA GLY A 32 -9.70 -2.85 -13.50
C GLY A 32 -8.66 -3.31 -12.48
N LEU A 33 -7.55 -2.60 -12.30
CA LEU A 33 -6.55 -2.94 -11.28
C LEU A 33 -7.12 -2.69 -9.88
N GLN A 34 -6.89 -3.62 -8.95
CA GLN A 34 -7.16 -3.43 -7.53
C GLN A 34 -5.84 -3.25 -6.77
N VAL A 35 -5.77 -2.24 -5.91
CA VAL A 35 -4.59 -1.94 -5.09
C VAL A 35 -4.95 -1.81 -3.63
N VAL A 36 -4.02 -2.22 -2.76
CA VAL A 36 -4.12 -2.00 -1.31
C VAL A 36 -3.44 -0.68 -0.96
N VAL A 37 -4.16 0.22 -0.32
CA VAL A 37 -3.67 1.50 0.15
C VAL A 37 -3.49 1.42 1.67
N LYS A 38 -2.27 1.65 2.15
CA LYS A 38 -1.95 1.72 3.57
C LYS A 38 -1.66 3.17 3.95
N ILE A 39 -2.41 3.69 4.92
CA ILE A 39 -2.27 5.06 5.43
C ILE A 39 -1.81 4.97 6.90
N PRO A 40 -0.56 5.35 7.21
CA PRO A 40 -0.04 5.31 8.58
C PRO A 40 -0.80 6.24 9.51
N TYR A 41 -1.06 5.81 10.75
CA TYR A 41 -1.64 6.70 11.76
C TYR A 41 -0.64 7.81 12.17
N PRO A 42 -1.10 8.98 12.64
CA PRO A 42 -0.25 10.03 13.21
C PRO A 42 0.67 9.54 14.31
N LEU A 43 0.18 8.61 15.12
CA LEU A 43 0.89 8.03 16.26
C LEU A 43 1.89 6.93 15.89
N SER A 44 1.93 6.51 14.61
CA SER A 44 2.86 5.47 14.16
C SER A 44 4.28 6.02 14.12
N VAL A 45 5.09 5.63 15.10
CA VAL A 45 6.48 6.07 15.24
C VAL A 45 7.44 4.88 15.11
N PRO A 46 8.59 5.04 14.43
CA PRO A 46 8.96 6.16 13.57
C PRO A 46 8.31 6.08 12.17
N ARG A 47 7.48 7.06 11.81
CA ARG A 47 6.59 7.05 10.63
C ARG A 47 7.30 6.76 9.30
N ARG A 48 8.44 7.42 9.06
CA ARG A 48 9.23 7.26 7.83
C ARG A 48 9.82 5.85 7.71
N TYR A 49 10.44 5.37 8.79
CA TYR A 49 11.12 4.08 8.77
C TYR A 49 10.14 2.91 8.79
N ALA A 50 8.95 3.05 9.40
CA ALA A 50 7.94 2.00 9.34
C ALA A 50 7.57 1.65 7.89
N THR A 51 7.23 2.66 7.09
CA THR A 51 6.89 2.46 5.67
C THR A 51 8.11 2.00 4.87
N ALA A 52 9.28 2.61 5.09
CA ALA A 52 10.50 2.24 4.38
C ALA A 52 10.93 0.78 4.65
N SER A 53 10.83 0.31 5.90
CA SER A 53 11.15 -1.06 6.27
C SER A 53 10.18 -2.08 5.68
N GLU A 54 8.89 -1.76 5.60
CA GLU A 54 7.91 -2.60 4.91
C GLU A 54 8.23 -2.72 3.41
N VAL A 55 8.50 -1.60 2.74
CA VAL A 55 8.88 -1.58 1.31
C VAL A 55 10.17 -2.35 1.07
N ALA A 56 11.20 -2.14 1.90
CA ALA A 56 12.47 -2.86 1.82
C ALA A 56 12.28 -4.37 2.00
N THR A 57 11.41 -4.78 2.92
CA THR A 57 11.09 -6.19 3.17
C THR A 57 10.37 -6.80 1.98
N LEU A 58 9.36 -6.14 1.40
CA LEU A 58 8.68 -6.61 0.20
C LEU A 58 9.64 -6.73 -0.99
N ALA A 59 10.54 -5.77 -1.17
CA ALA A 59 11.57 -5.84 -2.21
C ALA A 59 12.50 -7.04 -2.00
N PHE A 60 12.98 -7.26 -0.76
CA PHE A 60 13.82 -8.40 -0.41
C PHE A 60 13.12 -9.74 -0.66
N LEU A 61 11.87 -9.91 -0.20
CA LEU A 61 11.09 -11.13 -0.39
C LEU A 61 10.86 -11.44 -1.88
N ARG A 62 10.57 -10.42 -2.68
CA ARG A 62 10.45 -10.55 -4.14
C ARG A 62 11.75 -11.03 -4.79
N LEU A 63 12.90 -10.52 -4.37
CA LEU A 63 14.21 -10.98 -4.84
C LEU A 63 14.49 -12.44 -4.46
N LYS A 64 13.84 -12.97 -3.41
CA LYS A 64 13.91 -14.37 -3.01
C LYS A 64 12.87 -15.26 -3.72
N GLY A 65 12.14 -14.74 -4.70
CA GLY A 65 11.13 -15.49 -5.44
C GLY A 65 9.83 -15.72 -4.65
N ILE A 66 9.65 -15.05 -3.51
CA ILE A 66 8.43 -15.15 -2.72
C ILE A 66 7.37 -14.25 -3.36
N PRO A 67 6.16 -14.77 -3.67
CA PRO A 67 5.09 -13.97 -4.25
C PRO A 67 4.59 -12.95 -3.22
N VAL A 68 4.93 -11.68 -3.44
CA VAL A 68 4.51 -10.56 -2.61
C VAL A 68 3.96 -9.41 -3.45
N PRO A 69 3.07 -8.54 -2.92
CA PRO A 69 2.49 -7.43 -3.66
C PRO A 69 3.52 -6.47 -4.27
N LYS A 70 3.17 -5.85 -5.41
CA LYS A 70 3.98 -4.79 -6.03
C LYS A 70 3.72 -3.47 -5.30
N VAL A 71 4.79 -2.74 -5.01
CA VAL A 71 4.73 -1.37 -4.45
C VAL A 71 4.67 -0.37 -5.61
N TYR A 72 3.70 0.55 -5.57
CA TYR A 72 3.51 1.61 -6.59
C TYR A 72 4.06 2.97 -6.14
N GLY A 73 4.16 3.19 -4.83
CA GLY A 73 4.75 4.39 -4.21
C GLY A 73 4.20 4.66 -2.82
#